data_AF-A0A0G1A159-F1
#
_entry.id   AF-A0A0G1A159-F1
#
_cell.length_a   1.000
_cell.length_b   1.000
_cell.length_c   1.000
_cell.angle_alpha   90.00
_cell.angle_beta   90.00
_cell.angle_gamma   90.00
#
_symmetry.space_group_name_H-M   'P 1'
#
loop_
_entity.id
_entity.type
_entity.pdbx_description
1 polymer ?
#
loop_
_entity_poly.entity_id
_entity_poly.type
_entity_poly.pdbx_seq_one_letter_code
_entity_poly.pdbx_strand_id
1 'polypeptide(L)'
;MFVIWHDNDYDLARWVYLNSSLSKIGGKVLLRPIPKTNSSGTLLRSLTGDFDHHILPVIKYETPDIIIQRIDEKSGDSEVIFVTEFMTHTPQHHHPLQRFSRIYGASNLKIPSALIIPNTKVKLERKNGVYRPTSYRANPLIYHIFIKTTDINKTPTLLFLWPDIDGYLKYDKQHPTAPFINDQIQSWFALLDSAVRGEKDISSAKEQYELMIKVGQHKVREHKEFVAGWKDIYKLTTIRVEKTDAVIKEFKLDTKQLPAHFLKNDETLIFEPDGLHAPSTPFRTDPYAGMLCAFDNLFCREENGDRVLNLVLRAKNIKYAVSEKQNIFIDIEHDKSTCPFLKKVQKDIGSEHLKANQCPFTMTKQQRIYGEVADVIVFDDYVYYQKIS
;
A
#
# COMPACT_ATOMS: atom_id res chain seq x y z
N MET A 1 -2.24 -24.34 12.01
CA MET A 1 -0.96 -23.60 12.11
C MET A 1 -1.12 -22.13 11.71
N PHE A 2 -0.24 -21.24 12.21
CA PHE A 2 -0.09 -19.86 11.71
C PHE A 2 1.36 -19.57 11.31
N VAL A 3 1.54 -18.62 10.40
CA VAL A 3 2.84 -18.07 10.01
C VAL A 3 2.80 -16.56 10.17
N ILE A 4 3.76 -16.01 10.91
CA ILE A 4 4.06 -14.58 10.95
C ILE A 4 5.21 -14.36 9.98
N TRP A 5 4.90 -13.77 8.83
CA TRP A 5 5.91 -13.30 7.91
C TRP A 5 6.41 -11.94 8.35
N HIS A 6 7.73 -11.72 8.33
CA HIS A 6 8.36 -10.48 8.77
C HIS A 6 9.43 -9.99 7.79
N ASP A 7 9.68 -8.70 7.72
CA ASP A 7 10.64 -8.06 6.80
C ASP A 7 12.14 -8.28 7.12
N ASN A 8 12.46 -9.38 7.80
CA ASN A 8 13.73 -9.68 8.49
C ASN A 8 13.91 -9.02 9.86
N ASP A 9 12.88 -8.34 10.40
CA ASP A 9 12.85 -7.97 11.82
C ASP A 9 12.26 -9.10 12.69
N TYR A 10 13.12 -10.03 13.10
CA TYR A 10 12.70 -11.16 13.94
C TYR A 10 12.25 -10.72 15.34
N ASP A 11 12.83 -9.63 15.86
CA ASP A 11 12.51 -9.13 17.19
C ASP A 11 11.08 -8.57 17.24
N LEU A 12 10.70 -7.78 16.23
CA LEU A 12 9.34 -7.30 16.04
C LEU A 12 8.37 -8.47 15.87
N ALA A 13 8.68 -9.45 15.01
CA ALA A 13 7.83 -10.62 14.79
C ALA A 13 7.60 -11.42 16.08
N ARG A 14 8.64 -11.58 16.90
CA ARG A 14 8.57 -12.25 18.20
C ARG A 14 7.73 -11.44 19.19
N TRP A 15 7.87 -10.11 19.20
CA TRP A 15 7.03 -9.23 20.01
C TRP A 15 5.55 -9.34 19.64
N VAL A 16 5.22 -9.39 18.34
CA VAL A 16 3.84 -9.61 17.87
C VAL A 16 3.30 -10.95 18.36
N TYR A 17 4.09 -12.02 18.22
CA TYR A 17 3.71 -13.35 18.71
C TYR A 17 3.40 -13.34 20.21
N LEU A 18 4.33 -12.84 21.03
CA LEU A 18 4.25 -12.90 22.49
C LEU A 18 3.08 -12.10 23.08
N ASN A 19 2.69 -11.01 22.41
CA ASN A 19 1.69 -10.07 22.94
C ASN A 19 0.32 -10.18 22.29
N SER A 20 0.13 -11.11 21.33
CA SER A 20 -1.17 -11.39 20.71
C SER A 20 -1.73 -12.73 21.17
N SER A 21 -2.98 -13.01 20.79
CA SER A 21 -3.64 -14.31 20.94
C SER A 21 -2.87 -15.46 20.28
N LEU A 22 -1.98 -15.19 19.32
CA LEU A 22 -1.12 -16.18 18.67
C LEU A 22 -0.22 -16.93 19.67
N SER A 23 0.19 -16.32 20.79
CA SER A 23 0.96 -17.02 21.85
C SER A 23 0.13 -18.02 22.66
N LYS A 24 -1.19 -17.90 22.60
CA LYS A 24 -2.13 -18.68 23.42
C LYS A 24 -2.81 -19.79 22.64
N ILE A 25 -2.63 -19.85 21.33
CA ILE A 25 -3.20 -20.92 20.53
C ILE A 25 -2.48 -22.24 20.84
N GLY A 26 -3.22 -23.34 20.93
CA GLY A 26 -2.63 -24.67 21.12
C GLY A 26 -1.92 -25.23 19.87
N GLY A 27 -1.90 -24.46 18.77
CA GLY A 27 -1.30 -24.85 17.49
C GLY A 27 0.08 -24.24 17.25
N LYS A 28 0.76 -24.71 16.20
CA LYS A 28 2.08 -24.23 15.82
C LYS A 28 2.00 -22.81 15.22
N VAL A 29 2.91 -21.93 15.65
CA VAL A 29 3.18 -20.62 15.03
C VAL A 29 4.62 -20.60 14.51
N LEU A 30 4.80 -20.22 13.25
CA LEU A 30 6.11 -20.08 12.61
C LEU A 30 6.43 -18.61 12.36
N LEU A 31 7.70 -18.22 12.53
CA LEU A 31 8.21 -16.92 12.11
C LEU A 31 9.04 -17.12 10.85
N ARG A 32 8.73 -16.40 9.76
CA ARG A 32 9.41 -16.55 8.46
C ARG A 32 9.72 -15.21 7.80
N PRO A 33 10.87 -15.05 7.12
CA PRO A 33 11.17 -13.81 6.42
C PRO A 33 10.31 -13.67 5.16
N ILE A 34 9.86 -12.45 4.90
CA ILE A 34 9.27 -12.03 3.64
C ILE A 34 10.40 -11.94 2.59
N PRO A 35 10.17 -12.38 1.33
CA PRO A 35 11.16 -12.22 0.27
C PRO A 35 11.54 -10.74 0.09
N LYS A 36 12.85 -10.43 0.12
CA LYS A 36 13.35 -9.04 0.02
C LYS A 36 13.03 -8.36 -1.32
N THR A 37 12.88 -9.16 -2.37
CA THR A 37 12.54 -8.68 -3.71
C THR A 37 11.61 -9.66 -4.39
N ASN A 38 10.87 -9.15 -5.36
CA ASN A 38 9.98 -9.93 -6.20
C ASN A 38 10.69 -10.64 -7.36
N SER A 39 12.03 -10.62 -7.43
CA SER A 39 12.72 -11.34 -8.50
C SER A 39 12.47 -12.84 -8.38
N SER A 40 12.25 -13.51 -9.51
CA SER A 40 11.89 -14.93 -9.54
C SER A 40 12.86 -15.79 -8.71
N GLY A 41 14.16 -15.54 -8.83
CA GLY A 41 15.17 -16.25 -8.05
C GLY A 41 15.07 -16.02 -6.54
N THR A 42 14.66 -14.84 -6.07
CA THR A 42 14.45 -14.58 -4.64
C THR A 42 13.19 -15.24 -4.14
N LEU A 43 12.09 -15.15 -4.91
CA LEU A 43 10.82 -15.79 -4.56
C LEU A 43 10.98 -17.31 -4.47
N LEU A 44 11.59 -17.95 -5.47
CA LEU A 44 11.83 -19.40 -5.49
C LEU A 44 12.71 -19.90 -4.34
N ARG A 45 13.63 -19.06 -3.82
CA ARG A 45 14.44 -19.41 -2.65
C ARG A 45 13.71 -19.24 -1.31
N SER A 46 12.77 -18.31 -1.25
CA SER A 46 12.13 -17.90 0.00
C SER A 46 10.78 -18.60 0.24
N LEU A 47 10.08 -18.92 -0.84
CA LEU A 47 8.75 -19.51 -0.86
C LEU A 47 8.86 -20.99 -1.28
N THR A 48 9.27 -21.83 -0.33
CA THR A 48 9.60 -23.25 -0.57
C THR A 48 8.46 -24.21 -0.23
N GLY A 49 7.47 -23.76 0.54
CA GLY A 49 6.29 -24.55 0.92
C GLY A 49 5.09 -24.28 0.02
N ASP A 50 4.21 -25.29 -0.09
CA ASP A 50 3.01 -25.28 -0.94
C ASP A 50 2.09 -24.07 -0.70
N PHE A 51 2.08 -23.48 0.49
CA PHE A 51 1.21 -22.37 0.86
C PHE A 51 1.92 -21.01 0.88
N ASP A 52 3.24 -20.98 0.66
CA ASP A 52 4.03 -19.75 0.79
C ASP A 52 3.67 -18.72 -0.26
N HIS A 53 3.33 -19.18 -1.46
CA HIS A 53 3.00 -18.32 -2.59
C HIS A 53 1.69 -17.53 -2.38
N HIS A 54 0.86 -17.89 -1.39
CA HIS A 54 -0.35 -17.14 -1.05
C HIS A 54 -0.07 -15.72 -0.52
N ILE A 55 1.17 -15.40 -0.13
CA ILE A 55 1.53 -14.02 0.22
C ILE A 55 1.82 -13.15 -1.01
N LEU A 56 2.02 -13.73 -2.20
CA LEU A 56 2.37 -12.97 -3.42
C LEU A 56 1.35 -11.90 -3.79
N PRO A 57 0.02 -12.15 -3.72
CA PRO A 57 -0.98 -11.10 -3.89
C PRO A 57 -0.82 -9.91 -2.95
N VAL A 58 -0.41 -10.18 -1.70
CA VAL A 58 -0.25 -9.17 -0.65
C VAL A 58 1.01 -8.33 -0.88
N ILE A 59 2.13 -9.00 -1.21
CA ILE A 59 3.42 -8.32 -1.46
C ILE A 59 3.58 -7.85 -2.91
N LYS A 60 2.49 -7.83 -3.68
CA LYS A 60 2.52 -7.45 -5.09
C LYS A 60 3.07 -6.03 -5.25
N TYR A 61 2.48 -5.04 -4.60
CA TYR A 61 2.92 -3.66 -4.79
C TYR A 61 4.20 -3.38 -4.01
N GLU A 62 4.21 -3.72 -2.72
CA GLU A 62 5.39 -3.61 -1.87
C GLU A 62 5.24 -4.52 -0.64
N THR A 63 6.36 -4.90 -0.03
CA THR A 63 6.36 -5.75 1.17
C THR A 63 6.06 -4.93 2.43
N PRO A 64 5.04 -5.30 3.22
CA PRO A 64 4.82 -4.73 4.55
C PRO A 64 5.78 -5.36 5.58
N ASP A 65 5.81 -4.80 6.79
CA ASP A 65 6.67 -5.28 7.86
C ASP A 65 6.18 -6.62 8.47
N ILE A 66 4.86 -6.82 8.60
CA ILE A 66 4.25 -8.03 9.16
C ILE A 66 3.07 -8.53 8.31
N ILE A 67 3.02 -9.84 8.04
CA ILE A 67 1.86 -10.53 7.45
C ILE A 67 1.53 -11.75 8.31
N ILE A 68 0.26 -11.92 8.67
CA ILE A 68 -0.23 -13.09 9.40
C ILE A 68 -1.00 -13.99 8.44
N GLN A 69 -0.53 -15.22 8.31
CA GLN A 69 -1.14 -16.26 7.48
C GLN A 69 -1.64 -17.39 8.37
N ARG A 70 -2.88 -17.83 8.12
CA ARG A 70 -3.47 -19.03 8.72
C ARG A 70 -3.36 -20.19 7.74
N ILE A 71 -3.05 -21.37 8.27
CA ILE A 71 -2.97 -22.62 7.51
C ILE A 71 -3.77 -23.69 8.26
N ASP A 72 -4.79 -24.22 7.60
CA ASP A 72 -5.50 -25.41 8.04
C ASP A 72 -4.67 -26.64 7.66
N GLU A 73 -4.14 -27.33 8.67
CA GLU A 73 -3.26 -28.49 8.47
C GLU A 73 -4.03 -29.74 7.99
N LYS A 74 -5.36 -29.76 8.11
CA LYS A 74 -6.19 -30.87 7.65
C LYS A 74 -6.57 -30.71 6.18
N SER A 75 -7.06 -29.53 5.78
CA SER A 75 -7.44 -29.29 4.39
C SER A 75 -6.26 -28.85 3.52
N GLY A 76 -5.20 -28.32 4.12
CA GLY A 76 -4.13 -27.64 3.40
C GLY A 76 -4.52 -26.23 2.93
N ASP A 77 -5.71 -25.75 3.31
CA ASP A 77 -6.14 -24.40 2.98
C ASP A 77 -5.29 -23.37 3.69
N SER A 78 -5.02 -22.29 2.99
CA SER A 78 -4.28 -21.18 3.57
C SER A 78 -4.84 -19.83 3.12
N GLU A 79 -4.74 -18.87 4.04
CA GLU A 79 -5.29 -17.54 3.90
C GLU A 79 -4.41 -16.53 4.66
N VAL A 80 -4.10 -15.41 4.02
CA VAL A 80 -3.57 -14.24 4.73
C VAL A 80 -4.73 -13.53 5.42
N ILE A 81 -4.61 -13.34 6.73
CA ILE A 81 -5.69 -12.83 7.57
C ILE A 81 -5.42 -11.43 8.11
N PHE A 82 -4.16 -10.99 8.15
CA PHE A 82 -3.81 -9.68 8.68
C PHE A 82 -2.50 -9.15 8.09
N VAL A 83 -2.43 -7.84 7.88
CA VAL A 83 -1.21 -7.15 7.39
C VAL A 83 -0.95 -5.91 8.23
N THR A 84 0.32 -5.66 8.57
CA THR A 84 0.68 -4.43 9.29
C THR A 84 2.00 -3.86 8.80
N GLU A 85 2.02 -2.52 8.69
CA GLU A 85 3.20 -1.72 8.45
C GLU A 85 3.52 -0.87 9.69
N PHE A 86 4.80 -0.81 10.06
CA PHE A 86 5.33 -0.04 11.17
C PHE A 86 6.25 1.08 10.65
N MET A 87 5.79 2.32 10.77
CA MET A 87 6.56 3.47 10.34
C MET A 87 7.21 4.16 11.54
N THR A 88 8.54 4.27 11.52
CA THR A 88 9.27 5.12 12.47
C THR A 88 9.59 6.51 11.92
N HIS A 89 9.32 6.79 10.65
CA HIS A 89 9.63 8.07 9.98
C HIS A 89 8.75 9.23 10.47
N THR A 90 9.07 10.48 10.10
CA THR A 90 8.21 11.61 10.51
C THR A 90 6.80 11.43 9.93
N PRO A 91 5.73 11.76 10.67
CA PRO A 91 4.36 11.48 10.24
C PRO A 91 3.78 12.56 9.30
N GLN A 92 4.65 13.31 8.62
CA GLN A 92 4.23 14.22 7.56
C GLN A 92 3.70 13.42 6.38
N HIS A 93 2.66 13.91 5.72
CA HIS A 93 1.91 13.17 4.69
C HIS A 93 2.79 12.40 3.69
N HIS A 94 3.92 12.98 3.24
CA HIS A 94 4.78 12.30 2.28
C HIS A 94 5.20 10.89 2.74
N HIS A 95 5.58 10.68 4.00
CA HIS A 95 6.13 9.38 4.44
C HIS A 95 5.09 8.28 4.62
N PRO A 96 3.91 8.52 5.22
CA PRO A 96 2.85 7.51 5.27
C PRO A 96 2.27 7.21 3.88
N LEU A 97 2.09 8.24 3.03
CA LEU A 97 1.60 8.01 1.66
C LEU A 97 2.58 7.17 0.85
N GLN A 98 3.89 7.37 1.02
CA GLN A 98 4.93 6.52 0.41
C GLN A 98 4.78 5.04 0.73
N ARG A 99 4.40 4.73 1.98
CA ARG A 99 4.27 3.36 2.47
C ARG A 99 2.90 2.77 2.20
N PHE A 100 1.95 3.56 1.69
CA PHE A 100 0.59 3.10 1.46
C PHE A 100 0.51 1.93 0.45
N SER A 101 1.46 1.85 -0.50
CA SER A 101 1.64 0.69 -1.40
C SER A 101 1.75 -0.65 -0.67
N ARG A 102 2.29 -0.66 0.55
CA ARG A 102 2.47 -1.87 1.40
C ARG A 102 1.16 -2.37 2.00
N ILE A 103 0.15 -1.50 2.07
CA ILE A 103 -1.18 -1.79 2.62
C ILE A 103 -2.22 -1.95 1.51
N TYR A 104 -2.08 -1.18 0.43
CA TYR A 104 -3.02 -1.10 -0.69
C TYR A 104 -3.41 -2.45 -1.29
N GLY A 105 -2.43 -3.35 -1.49
CA GLY A 105 -2.69 -4.70 -2.00
C GLY A 105 -3.58 -5.50 -1.05
N ALA A 106 -3.25 -5.50 0.24
CA ALA A 106 -4.01 -6.20 1.27
C ALA A 106 -5.44 -5.67 1.42
N SER A 107 -5.62 -4.34 1.41
CA SER A 107 -6.95 -3.74 1.52
C SER A 107 -7.85 -4.12 0.34
N ASN A 108 -7.32 -4.12 -0.89
CA ASN A 108 -8.08 -4.51 -2.09
C ASN A 108 -8.44 -6.00 -2.10
N LEU A 109 -7.63 -6.83 -1.41
CA LEU A 109 -7.91 -8.24 -1.17
C LEU A 109 -8.88 -8.47 0.00
N LYS A 110 -9.43 -7.41 0.60
CA LYS A 110 -10.33 -7.46 1.76
C LYS A 110 -9.68 -8.16 2.96
N ILE A 111 -8.39 -7.90 3.16
CA ILE A 111 -7.62 -8.37 4.31
C ILE A 111 -7.52 -7.21 5.31
N PRO A 112 -7.93 -7.41 6.58
CA PRO A 112 -7.76 -6.40 7.62
C PRO A 112 -6.31 -5.97 7.73
N SER A 113 -6.08 -4.67 7.73
CA SER A 113 -4.76 -4.08 7.60
C SER A 113 -4.56 -2.90 8.54
N ALA A 114 -3.33 -2.67 8.97
CA ALA A 114 -2.98 -1.58 9.87
C ALA A 114 -1.70 -0.85 9.44
N LEU A 115 -1.66 0.46 9.68
CA LEU A 115 -0.44 1.25 9.62
C LEU A 115 -0.21 1.92 10.99
N ILE A 116 0.96 1.68 11.57
CA ILE A 116 1.38 2.31 12.83
C ILE A 116 2.34 3.44 12.50
N ILE A 117 2.00 4.67 12.91
CA ILE A 117 2.79 5.87 12.64
C ILE A 117 3.06 6.66 13.92
N PRO A 118 4.11 7.50 13.99
CA PRO A 118 4.24 8.42 15.11
C PRO A 118 3.08 9.41 15.13
N ASN A 119 2.54 9.72 16.31
CA ASN A 119 1.65 10.86 16.43
C ASN A 119 2.43 12.17 16.29
N THR A 120 3.48 12.29 17.10
CA THR A 120 4.46 13.36 17.04
C THR A 120 5.85 12.75 16.87
N LYS A 121 6.70 13.37 16.05
CA LYS A 121 8.12 13.02 15.96
C LYS A 121 9.00 14.25 15.97
N VAL A 122 10.01 14.27 16.84
CA VAL A 122 11.07 15.28 16.85
C VAL A 122 12.27 14.77 16.05
N LYS A 123 12.81 15.61 15.18
CA LYS A 123 14.04 15.35 14.42
C LYS A 123 14.98 16.56 14.53
N LEU A 124 16.28 16.31 14.61
CA LEU A 124 17.27 17.37 14.47
C LEU A 124 17.40 17.75 12.99
N GLU A 125 17.04 18.98 12.66
CA GLU A 125 17.19 19.54 11.33
C GLU A 125 18.25 20.63 11.31
N ARG A 126 19.04 20.65 10.23
CA ARG A 126 20.00 21.72 10.00
C ARG A 126 19.28 22.92 9.39
N LYS A 127 19.17 24.02 10.15
CA LYS A 127 18.66 25.32 9.70
C LYS A 127 19.73 26.38 9.91
N ASN A 128 20.11 27.08 8.83
CA ASN A 128 21.19 28.07 8.83
C ASN A 128 22.49 27.56 9.46
N GLY A 129 22.89 26.33 9.11
CA GLY A 129 24.12 25.72 9.60
C GLY A 129 24.03 25.07 10.99
N VAL A 130 22.97 25.32 11.78
CA VAL A 130 22.79 24.83 13.16
C VAL A 130 21.71 23.75 13.21
N TYR A 131 21.96 22.68 13.97
CA TYR A 131 20.95 21.65 14.22
C TYR A 131 19.97 22.12 15.30
N ARG A 132 18.67 22.08 14.98
CA ARG A 132 17.59 22.41 15.92
C ARG A 132 16.53 21.30 15.92
N PRO A 133 15.92 21.00 17.09
CA PRO A 133 14.76 20.11 17.14
C PRO A 133 13.59 20.73 16.35
N THR A 134 13.11 20.01 15.33
CA THR A 134 11.86 20.30 14.63
C THR A 134 10.87 19.20 14.99
N SER A 135 9.68 19.60 15.46
CA SER A 135 8.57 18.68 15.76
C SER A 135 7.63 18.56 14.56
N TYR A 136 7.24 17.32 14.25
CA TYR A 136 6.29 16.98 13.19
C TYR A 136 5.11 16.25 13.80
N ARG A 137 3.91 16.50 13.26
CA ARG A 137 2.69 15.83 13.68
C ARG A 137 2.04 15.12 12.50
N ALA A 138 1.26 14.08 12.81
CA ALA A 138 0.48 13.35 11.83
C ALA A 138 -0.44 14.30 11.05
N ASN A 139 -0.37 14.21 9.72
CA ASN A 139 -1.20 15.01 8.82
C ASN A 139 -2.62 14.42 8.71
N PRO A 140 -3.69 15.21 8.85
CA PRO A 140 -5.08 14.78 8.68
C PRO A 140 -5.37 13.97 7.40
N LEU A 141 -4.68 14.29 6.29
CA LEU A 141 -4.77 13.58 5.01
C LEU A 141 -4.60 12.06 5.16
N ILE A 142 -3.71 11.63 6.05
CA ILE A 142 -3.42 10.20 6.25
C ILE A 142 -4.65 9.49 6.82
N TYR A 143 -5.32 10.11 7.81
CA TYR A 143 -6.56 9.58 8.38
C TYR A 143 -7.65 9.47 7.32
N HIS A 144 -7.81 10.49 6.49
CA HIS A 144 -8.83 10.48 5.44
C HIS A 144 -8.61 9.35 4.43
N ILE A 145 -7.37 9.06 4.03
CA ILE A 145 -7.05 7.95 3.13
C ILE A 145 -7.44 6.60 3.76
N PHE A 146 -7.11 6.37 5.03
CA PHE A 146 -7.41 5.10 5.70
C PHE A 146 -8.90 4.92 6.02
N ILE A 147 -9.60 6.00 6.40
CA ILE A 147 -11.06 6.01 6.54
C ILE A 147 -11.70 5.64 5.19
N LYS A 148 -11.35 6.37 4.12
CA LYS A 148 -11.89 6.12 2.78
C LYS A 148 -11.57 4.71 2.27
N THR A 149 -10.38 4.20 2.54
CA THR A 149 -9.97 2.83 2.16
C THR A 149 -10.75 1.76 2.92
N THR A 150 -11.02 1.99 4.20
CA THR A 150 -11.89 1.13 5.02
C THR A 150 -13.30 1.11 4.45
N ASP A 151 -13.83 2.27 4.08
CA ASP A 151 -15.18 2.42 3.55
C ASP A 151 -15.34 1.78 2.18
N ILE A 152 -14.36 1.95 1.27
CA ILE A 152 -14.35 1.32 -0.05
C ILE A 152 -14.36 -0.21 0.06
N ASN A 153 -13.47 -0.76 0.89
CA ASN A 153 -13.25 -2.20 0.94
C ASN A 153 -14.16 -2.93 1.93
N LYS A 154 -14.94 -2.18 2.73
CA LYS A 154 -15.77 -2.69 3.84
C LYS A 154 -14.99 -3.63 4.76
N THR A 155 -13.70 -3.35 4.93
CA THR A 155 -12.73 -4.16 5.68
C THR A 155 -11.82 -3.22 6.46
N PRO A 156 -11.52 -3.47 7.75
CA PRO A 156 -10.67 -2.61 8.57
C PRO A 156 -9.33 -2.31 7.89
N THR A 157 -9.09 -1.05 7.53
CA THR A 157 -7.78 -0.55 7.10
C THR A 157 -7.46 0.67 7.95
N LEU A 158 -6.87 0.44 9.13
CA LEU A 158 -6.86 1.41 10.22
C LEU A 158 -5.46 1.97 10.53
N LEU A 159 -5.43 3.15 11.12
CA LEU A 159 -4.22 3.80 11.61
C LEU A 159 -4.13 3.64 13.12
N PHE A 160 -2.92 3.45 13.60
CA PHE A 160 -2.60 3.44 15.03
C PHE A 160 -1.38 4.31 15.30
N LEU A 161 -1.28 4.83 16.52
CA LEU A 161 -0.22 5.76 16.87
C LEU A 161 0.89 5.07 17.66
N TRP A 162 2.10 5.14 17.13
CA TRP A 162 3.33 4.78 17.84
C TRP A 162 3.50 5.72 19.04
N PRO A 163 3.57 5.20 20.28
CA PRO A 163 3.70 6.02 21.48
C PRO A 163 4.99 6.83 21.50
N ASP A 164 4.92 8.08 21.94
CA ASP A 164 6.07 8.95 22.08
C ASP A 164 6.16 9.57 23.48
N ILE A 165 7.37 10.02 23.85
CA ILE A 165 7.64 10.88 24.99
C ILE A 165 8.32 12.12 24.43
N ASP A 166 7.68 13.28 24.55
CA ASP A 166 8.16 14.55 24.00
C ASP A 166 8.51 14.49 22.50
N GLY A 167 7.78 13.69 21.72
CA GLY A 167 8.02 13.46 20.30
C GLY A 167 9.16 12.49 19.98
N TYR A 168 9.74 11.81 20.97
CA TYR A 168 10.68 10.71 20.75
C TYR A 168 9.94 9.37 20.87
N LEU A 169 10.12 8.50 19.89
CA LEU A 169 9.45 7.20 19.86
C LEU A 169 9.81 6.37 21.08
N LYS A 170 8.78 5.86 21.75
CA LYS A 170 8.90 4.98 22.90
C LYS A 170 8.87 3.54 22.41
N TYR A 171 9.95 2.82 22.67
CA TYR A 171 10.11 1.42 22.28
C TYR A 171 9.77 0.49 23.44
N ASP A 172 9.44 -0.76 23.11
CA ASP A 172 9.33 -1.82 24.10
C ASP A 172 10.69 -2.06 24.78
N LYS A 173 10.66 -2.42 26.07
CA LYS A 173 11.89 -2.60 26.87
C LYS A 173 12.63 -3.88 26.52
N GLN A 174 11.91 -4.94 26.16
CA GLN A 174 12.48 -6.26 25.85
C GLN A 174 12.68 -6.44 24.34
N HIS A 175 11.88 -5.73 23.54
CA HIS A 175 11.89 -5.79 22.09
C HIS A 175 12.18 -4.40 21.48
N PRO A 176 13.45 -3.97 21.39
CA PRO A 176 13.82 -2.60 21.05
C PRO A 176 13.45 -2.17 19.62
N THR A 177 13.00 -3.08 18.75
CA THR A 177 12.48 -2.71 17.42
C THR A 177 10.96 -2.47 17.42
N ALA A 178 10.26 -2.84 18.51
CA ALA A 178 8.81 -2.75 18.64
C ALA A 178 8.35 -1.51 19.42
N PRO A 179 7.10 -1.04 19.20
CA PRO A 179 6.53 0.06 19.98
C PRO A 179 6.25 -0.35 21.43
N PHE A 180 6.36 0.61 22.35
CA PHE A 180 5.87 0.41 23.71
C PHE A 180 4.36 0.15 23.70
N ILE A 181 3.89 -0.78 24.54
CA ILE A 181 2.47 -1.12 24.60
C ILE A 181 1.71 -0.08 25.44
N ASN A 182 1.01 0.84 24.77
CA ASN A 182 0.00 1.73 25.34
C ASN A 182 -1.39 1.38 24.77
N ASP A 183 -2.40 2.19 25.06
CA ASP A 183 -3.78 1.98 24.58
C ASP A 183 -3.87 1.88 23.05
N GLN A 184 -3.12 2.68 22.29
CA GLN A 184 -3.13 2.61 20.82
C GLN A 184 -2.57 1.29 20.30
N ILE A 185 -1.50 0.80 20.91
CA ILE A 185 -0.91 -0.50 20.56
C ILE A 185 -1.78 -1.67 21.04
N GLN A 186 -2.46 -1.53 22.18
CA GLN A 186 -3.45 -2.50 22.65
C GLN A 186 -4.66 -2.59 21.69
N SER A 187 -5.18 -1.46 21.21
CA SER A 187 -6.23 -1.45 20.19
C SER A 187 -5.78 -2.10 18.88
N TRP A 188 -4.50 -1.96 18.50
CA TRP A 188 -3.94 -2.67 17.35
C TRP A 188 -3.90 -4.19 17.59
N PHE A 189 -3.47 -4.65 18.76
CA PHE A 189 -3.52 -6.07 19.12
C PHE A 189 -4.95 -6.62 19.13
N ALA A 190 -5.93 -5.83 19.60
CA ALA A 190 -7.33 -6.22 19.56
C ALA A 190 -7.83 -6.45 18.12
N LEU A 191 -7.44 -5.60 17.17
CA LEU A 191 -7.74 -5.79 15.75
C LEU A 191 -7.07 -7.07 15.20
N LEU A 192 -5.78 -7.28 15.48
CA LEU A 192 -5.06 -8.50 15.09
C LEU A 192 -5.75 -9.76 15.66
N ASP A 193 -6.09 -9.76 16.94
CA ASP A 193 -6.73 -10.90 17.61
C ASP A 193 -8.11 -11.19 17.03
N SER A 194 -8.83 -10.15 16.60
CA SER A 194 -10.11 -10.29 15.89
C SER A 194 -9.93 -10.97 14.53
N ALA A 195 -8.91 -10.57 13.77
CA ALA A 195 -8.55 -11.24 12.52
C ALA A 195 -8.14 -12.71 12.74
N VAL A 196 -7.41 -13.02 13.83
CA VAL A 196 -7.04 -14.39 14.22
C VAL A 196 -8.28 -15.25 14.51
N ARG A 197 -9.32 -14.67 15.13
CA ARG A 197 -10.63 -15.32 15.33
C ARG A 197 -11.46 -15.46 14.05
N GLY A 198 -11.05 -14.82 12.96
CA GLY A 198 -11.74 -14.86 11.66
C GLY A 198 -12.77 -13.75 11.46
N GLU A 199 -12.79 -12.74 12.33
CA GLU A 199 -13.61 -11.54 12.16
C GLU A 199 -12.99 -10.66 11.05
N LYS A 200 -13.80 -10.22 10.09
CA LYS A 200 -13.34 -9.43 8.93
C LYS A 200 -14.00 -8.07 8.79
N ASP A 201 -15.11 -7.85 9.50
CA ASP A 201 -15.82 -6.58 9.46
C ASP A 201 -15.25 -5.57 10.46
N ILE A 202 -15.79 -4.35 10.43
CA ILE A 202 -15.31 -3.23 11.24
C ILE A 202 -15.79 -3.26 12.69
N SER A 203 -16.73 -4.14 13.06
CA SER A 203 -17.42 -4.09 14.35
C SER A 203 -16.45 -4.16 15.52
N SER A 204 -15.43 -5.02 15.44
CA SER A 204 -14.40 -5.19 16.48
C SER A 204 -13.38 -4.05 16.55
N ALA A 205 -13.38 -3.13 15.58
CA ALA A 205 -12.48 -2.00 15.52
C ALA A 205 -13.20 -0.66 15.34
N LYS A 206 -14.50 -0.63 15.62
CA LYS A 206 -15.37 0.55 15.47
C LYS A 206 -14.85 1.74 16.26
N GLU A 207 -14.45 1.53 17.52
CA GLU A 207 -13.92 2.60 18.38
C GLU A 207 -12.67 3.26 17.77
N GLN A 208 -11.77 2.46 17.20
CA GLN A 208 -10.56 2.99 16.56
C GLN A 208 -10.91 3.77 15.29
N TYR A 209 -11.85 3.26 14.48
CA TYR A 209 -12.33 3.96 13.29
C TYR A 209 -13.00 5.31 13.64
N GLU A 210 -13.84 5.35 14.68
CA GLU A 210 -14.45 6.58 15.20
C GLU A 210 -13.38 7.56 15.73
N LEU A 211 -12.35 7.05 16.41
CA LEU A 211 -11.21 7.86 16.83
C LEU A 211 -10.48 8.48 15.63
N MET A 212 -10.27 7.71 14.55
CA MET A 212 -9.65 8.22 13.32
C MET A 212 -10.48 9.35 12.69
N ILE A 213 -11.82 9.21 12.64
CA ILE A 213 -12.73 10.26 12.17
C ILE A 213 -12.54 11.53 13.00
N LYS A 214 -12.56 11.39 14.33
CA LYS A 214 -12.42 12.51 15.27
C LYS A 214 -11.06 13.20 15.15
N VAL A 215 -9.97 12.44 15.15
CA VAL A 215 -8.59 12.97 15.11
C VAL A 215 -8.27 13.55 13.73
N GLY A 216 -8.71 12.88 12.66
CA GLY A 216 -8.58 13.36 11.29
C GLY A 216 -9.44 14.58 10.98
N GLN A 217 -10.41 14.91 11.84
CA GLN A 217 -11.46 15.91 11.57
C GLN A 217 -12.20 15.60 10.27
N HIS A 218 -12.42 14.30 10.02
CA HIS A 218 -13.04 13.82 8.81
C HIS A 218 -14.50 14.26 8.76
N LYS A 219 -14.89 14.87 7.64
CA LYS A 219 -16.27 15.24 7.36
C LYS A 219 -16.71 14.48 6.13
N VAL A 220 -17.81 13.74 6.26
CA VAL A 220 -18.48 13.12 5.11
C VAL A 220 -18.91 14.25 4.17
N ARG A 221 -18.59 14.09 2.89
CA ARG A 221 -18.92 15.01 1.81
C ARG A 221 -19.30 14.20 0.59
N GLU A 222 -20.21 14.73 -0.21
CA GLU A 222 -20.43 14.18 -1.54
C GLU A 222 -19.13 14.23 -2.34
N HIS A 223 -18.88 13.21 -3.18
CA HIS A 223 -17.60 13.06 -3.86
C HIS A 223 -17.24 14.32 -4.67
N LYS A 224 -18.23 14.90 -5.37
CA LYS A 224 -18.07 16.13 -6.15
C LYS A 224 -17.69 17.34 -5.29
N GLU A 225 -18.27 17.48 -4.10
CA GLU A 225 -17.93 18.56 -3.16
C GLU A 225 -16.53 18.39 -2.59
N PHE A 226 -16.14 17.15 -2.31
CA PHE A 226 -14.79 16.82 -1.88
C PHE A 226 -13.75 17.18 -2.94
N VAL A 227 -13.97 16.78 -4.20
CA VAL A 227 -13.08 17.10 -5.33
C VAL A 227 -13.02 18.61 -5.60
N ALA A 228 -14.13 19.34 -5.46
CA ALA A 228 -14.08 20.80 -5.62
C ALA A 228 -13.23 21.50 -4.52
N GLY A 229 -13.26 20.98 -3.29
CA GLY A 229 -12.62 21.60 -2.12
C GLY A 229 -11.25 21.05 -1.72
N TRP A 230 -10.71 20.03 -2.40
CA TRP A 230 -9.53 19.30 -1.91
C TRP A 230 -8.28 20.17 -1.73
N LYS A 231 -8.12 21.22 -2.58
CA LYS A 231 -6.96 22.12 -2.56
C LYS A 231 -6.84 22.82 -1.21
N ASP A 232 -7.98 23.26 -0.66
CA ASP A 232 -8.02 23.95 0.63
C ASP A 232 -7.76 23.01 1.79
N ILE A 233 -8.13 21.73 1.65
CA ILE A 233 -7.97 20.71 2.69
C ILE A 233 -6.51 20.25 2.77
N TYR A 234 -5.89 19.92 1.63
CA TYR A 234 -4.61 19.21 1.61
C TYR A 234 -3.42 20.01 1.09
N LYS A 235 -3.65 21.09 0.35
CA LYS A 235 -2.60 21.96 -0.22
C LYS A 235 -1.51 21.19 -0.98
N LEU A 236 -1.89 20.10 -1.66
CA LEU A 236 -0.97 19.30 -2.47
C LEU A 236 -0.68 20.02 -3.78
N THR A 237 0.60 20.27 -4.07
CA THR A 237 1.03 20.98 -5.29
C THR A 237 1.37 20.04 -6.45
N THR A 238 1.50 18.75 -6.18
CA THR A 238 1.87 17.73 -7.16
C THR A 238 0.68 17.13 -7.89
N ILE A 239 -0.55 17.57 -7.60
CA ILE A 239 -1.76 17.06 -8.24
C ILE A 239 -2.64 18.20 -8.75
N ARG A 240 -3.41 17.94 -9.80
CA ARG A 240 -4.52 18.78 -10.25
C ARG A 240 -5.66 17.93 -10.79
N VAL A 241 -6.88 18.46 -10.76
CA VAL A 241 -8.06 17.82 -11.33
C VAL A 241 -8.53 18.70 -12.48
N GLU A 242 -8.78 18.07 -13.63
CA GLU A 242 -9.19 18.74 -14.87
C GLU A 242 -10.30 17.95 -15.56
N LYS A 243 -11.02 18.61 -16.49
CA LYS A 243 -11.98 17.92 -17.36
C LYS A 243 -11.27 16.92 -18.26
N THR A 244 -11.82 15.70 -18.37
CA THR A 244 -11.20 14.61 -19.11
C THR A 244 -10.93 14.95 -20.57
N ASP A 245 -11.84 15.66 -21.25
CA ASP A 245 -11.62 16.15 -22.63
C ASP A 245 -10.42 17.09 -22.74
N ALA A 246 -10.20 17.95 -21.74
CA ALA A 246 -9.05 18.84 -21.70
C ALA A 246 -7.75 18.03 -21.53
N VAL A 247 -7.77 16.98 -20.71
CA VAL A 247 -6.62 16.08 -20.51
C VAL A 247 -6.30 15.29 -21.78
N ILE A 248 -7.31 14.75 -22.46
CA ILE A 248 -7.16 14.05 -23.75
C ILE A 248 -6.50 14.98 -24.77
N LYS A 249 -6.95 16.24 -24.85
CA LYS A 249 -6.38 17.25 -25.75
C LYS A 249 -4.97 17.66 -25.36
N GLU A 250 -4.72 17.91 -24.07
CA GLU A 250 -3.43 18.35 -23.54
C GLU A 250 -2.33 17.32 -23.83
N PHE A 251 -2.58 16.05 -23.51
CA PHE A 251 -1.60 14.98 -23.66
C PHE A 251 -1.72 14.20 -24.97
N LYS A 252 -2.61 14.63 -25.87
CA LYS A 252 -2.87 13.99 -27.18
C LYS A 252 -3.15 12.49 -27.03
N LEU A 253 -4.00 12.14 -26.08
CA LEU A 253 -4.32 10.75 -25.77
C LEU A 253 -5.09 10.08 -26.92
N ASP A 254 -4.73 8.84 -27.22
CA ASP A 254 -5.44 8.01 -28.19
C ASP A 254 -6.67 7.39 -27.53
N THR A 255 -7.83 7.97 -27.83
CA THR A 255 -9.13 7.51 -27.30
C THR A 255 -9.43 6.03 -27.57
N LYS A 256 -8.81 5.41 -28.58
CA LYS A 256 -9.01 3.98 -28.88
C LYS A 256 -8.27 3.05 -27.91
N GLN A 257 -7.24 3.56 -27.23
CA GLN A 257 -6.44 2.82 -26.26
C GLN A 257 -6.87 3.10 -24.80
N LEU A 258 -7.75 4.07 -24.58
CA LEU A 258 -8.25 4.41 -23.26
C LEU A 258 -9.27 3.37 -22.77
N PRO A 259 -9.27 3.03 -21.47
CA PRO A 259 -10.27 2.13 -20.92
C PRO A 259 -11.66 2.79 -20.93
N ALA A 260 -12.71 1.98 -21.00
CA ALA A 260 -14.08 2.46 -21.15
C ALA A 260 -14.52 3.43 -20.04
N HIS A 261 -14.08 3.19 -18.79
CA HIS A 261 -14.37 4.10 -17.69
C HIS A 261 -13.68 5.47 -17.87
N PHE A 262 -12.53 5.51 -18.55
CA PHE A 262 -11.83 6.78 -18.80
C PHE A 262 -12.66 7.72 -19.64
N LEU A 263 -13.32 7.20 -20.67
CA LEU A 263 -14.19 7.98 -21.55
C LEU A 263 -15.55 8.29 -20.91
N LYS A 264 -15.94 7.56 -19.87
CA LYS A 264 -17.20 7.79 -19.13
C LYS A 264 -17.06 8.89 -18.07
N ASN A 265 -15.91 8.97 -17.42
CA ASN A 265 -15.67 9.90 -16.32
C ASN A 265 -15.42 11.32 -16.86
N ASP A 266 -16.07 12.33 -16.26
CA ASP A 266 -15.97 13.73 -16.69
C ASP A 266 -14.66 14.41 -16.29
N GLU A 267 -14.00 13.87 -15.26
CA GLU A 267 -12.86 14.49 -14.60
C GLU A 267 -11.71 13.49 -14.41
N THR A 268 -10.50 14.03 -14.49
CA THR A 268 -9.25 13.30 -14.39
C THR A 268 -8.35 13.96 -13.35
N LEU A 269 -7.90 13.17 -12.37
CA LEU A 269 -6.79 13.53 -11.50
C LEU A 269 -5.47 13.30 -12.24
N ILE A 270 -4.66 14.35 -12.33
CA ILE A 270 -3.31 14.31 -12.85
C ILE A 270 -2.36 14.39 -11.67
N PHE A 271 -1.57 13.35 -11.47
CA PHE A 271 -0.45 13.35 -10.54
C PHE A 271 0.84 13.66 -11.30
N GLU A 272 1.43 14.82 -10.99
CA GLU A 272 2.62 15.36 -11.64
C GLU A 272 3.69 15.71 -10.58
N PRO A 273 4.37 14.71 -10.03
CA PRO A 273 5.46 14.94 -9.10
C PRO A 273 6.73 15.38 -9.82
N ASP A 274 7.41 16.40 -9.29
CA ASP A 274 8.79 16.69 -9.68
C ASP A 274 9.73 15.63 -9.08
N GLY A 275 10.69 15.11 -9.85
CA GLY A 275 11.76 14.24 -9.32
C GLY A 275 11.58 12.73 -9.52
N LEU A 276 10.78 12.31 -10.52
CA LEU A 276 10.79 10.91 -10.99
C LEU A 276 12.14 10.50 -11.63
N HIS A 277 12.95 11.48 -12.07
CA HIS A 277 14.31 11.26 -12.53
C HIS A 277 15.28 11.26 -11.33
N ALA A 278 16.03 10.17 -11.13
CA ALA A 278 17.08 10.11 -10.11
C ALA A 278 18.47 10.01 -10.76
N PRO A 279 19.56 10.47 -10.09
CA PRO A 279 20.91 10.34 -10.62
C PRO A 279 21.33 8.89 -10.89
N SER A 280 20.81 7.94 -10.11
CA SER A 280 21.19 6.52 -10.13
C SER A 280 20.25 5.62 -10.93
N THR A 281 19.06 6.09 -11.31
CA THR A 281 18.04 5.29 -12.04
C THR A 281 17.23 6.20 -12.96
N PRO A 282 16.86 5.77 -14.17
CA PRO A 282 16.07 6.62 -15.06
C PRO A 282 14.61 6.77 -14.62
N PHE A 283 14.12 5.90 -13.73
CA PHE A 283 12.74 5.97 -13.21
C PHE A 283 12.68 5.62 -11.73
N ARG A 284 12.27 6.59 -10.90
CA ARG A 284 12.16 6.47 -9.44
C ARG A 284 10.76 6.03 -8.99
N THR A 285 10.69 5.01 -8.15
CA THR A 285 9.44 4.55 -7.52
C THR A 285 9.13 5.28 -6.23
N ASP A 286 10.08 5.36 -5.32
CA ASP A 286 9.86 5.98 -4.01
C ASP A 286 10.26 7.45 -4.07
N PRO A 287 9.39 8.41 -3.78
CA PRO A 287 8.20 8.25 -2.95
C PRO A 287 6.84 8.11 -3.66
N TYR A 288 6.81 8.27 -4.97
CA TYR A 288 5.59 8.60 -5.70
C TYR A 288 4.67 7.40 -5.96
N ALA A 289 5.21 6.18 -5.94
CA ALA A 289 4.45 4.95 -6.14
C ALA A 289 3.38 4.75 -5.06
N GLY A 290 3.74 4.87 -3.78
CA GLY A 290 2.76 4.80 -2.69
C GLY A 290 1.74 5.95 -2.72
N MET A 291 2.18 7.16 -3.09
CA MET A 291 1.26 8.31 -3.25
C MET A 291 0.20 8.06 -4.33
N LEU A 292 0.58 7.42 -5.44
CA LEU A 292 -0.36 7.08 -6.50
C LEU A 292 -1.47 6.14 -5.98
N CYS A 293 -1.11 5.09 -5.23
CA CYS A 293 -2.08 4.20 -4.58
C CYS A 293 -3.01 4.95 -3.61
N ALA A 294 -2.45 5.89 -2.84
CA ALA A 294 -3.22 6.68 -1.90
C ALA A 294 -4.21 7.62 -2.60
N PHE A 295 -3.80 8.20 -3.72
CA PHE A 295 -4.65 9.07 -4.52
C PHE A 295 -5.77 8.32 -5.24
N ASP A 296 -5.52 7.08 -5.68
CA ASP A 296 -6.59 6.23 -6.21
C ASP A 296 -7.75 6.10 -5.23
N ASN A 297 -7.48 5.65 -3.99
CA ASN A 297 -8.54 5.48 -3.00
C ASN A 297 -9.16 6.81 -2.56
N LEU A 298 -8.36 7.85 -2.40
CA LEU A 298 -8.84 9.12 -1.86
C LEU A 298 -9.69 9.90 -2.88
N PHE A 299 -9.27 9.94 -4.14
CA PHE A 299 -9.86 10.83 -5.15
C PHE A 299 -10.58 10.09 -6.27
N CYS A 300 -10.17 8.88 -6.62
CA CYS A 300 -10.66 8.24 -7.84
C CYS A 300 -11.83 7.29 -7.58
N ARG A 301 -12.11 6.94 -6.31
CA ARG A 301 -13.09 5.93 -5.94
C ARG A 301 -14.22 6.46 -5.04
N GLU A 302 -15.43 5.99 -5.31
CA GLU A 302 -16.57 6.12 -4.40
C GLU A 302 -16.59 5.03 -3.32
N GLU A 303 -17.48 5.14 -2.34
CA GLU A 303 -17.56 4.18 -1.22
C GLU A 303 -17.92 2.75 -1.62
N ASN A 304 -18.49 2.55 -2.82
CA ASN A 304 -18.74 1.23 -3.39
C ASN A 304 -17.51 0.67 -4.14
N GLY A 305 -16.43 1.46 -4.25
CA GLY A 305 -15.19 1.12 -4.96
C GLY A 305 -15.18 1.46 -6.45
N ASP A 306 -16.29 1.96 -7.00
CA ASP A 306 -16.38 2.36 -8.40
C ASP A 306 -15.43 3.52 -8.70
N ARG A 307 -14.78 3.44 -9.87
CA ARG A 307 -13.89 4.49 -10.34
C ARG A 307 -14.69 5.61 -11.01
N VAL A 308 -14.70 6.78 -10.39
CA VAL A 308 -15.45 7.97 -10.82
C VAL A 308 -14.57 9.13 -11.30
N LEU A 309 -13.28 9.06 -10.97
CA LEU A 309 -12.26 9.97 -11.48
C LEU A 309 -11.17 9.15 -12.17
N ASN A 310 -10.67 9.64 -13.30
CA ASN A 310 -9.53 9.02 -13.95
C ASN A 310 -8.23 9.38 -13.21
N LEU A 311 -7.21 8.55 -13.37
CA LEU A 311 -5.90 8.75 -12.76
C LEU A 311 -4.80 8.72 -13.82
N VAL A 312 -4.17 9.88 -14.03
CA VAL A 312 -3.04 10.04 -14.94
C VAL A 312 -1.76 10.33 -14.16
N LEU A 313 -0.69 9.60 -14.43
CA LEU A 313 0.65 9.93 -13.96
C LEU A 313 1.41 10.70 -15.04
N ARG A 314 1.81 11.95 -14.77
CA ARG A 314 2.68 12.71 -15.66
C ARG A 314 4.15 12.50 -15.24
N ALA A 315 4.87 11.70 -16.03
CA ALA A 315 6.28 11.38 -15.81
C ALA A 315 7.21 12.41 -16.45
N LYS A 316 7.19 13.64 -15.93
CA LYS A 316 7.97 14.77 -16.45
C LYS A 316 9.49 14.50 -16.38
N ASN A 317 10.21 14.89 -17.42
CA ASN A 317 11.66 14.67 -17.59
C ASN A 317 12.07 13.19 -17.72
N ILE A 318 11.11 12.31 -18.04
CA ILE A 318 11.37 10.89 -18.29
C ILE A 318 11.00 10.56 -19.72
N LYS A 319 11.93 9.88 -20.42
CA LYS A 319 11.69 9.30 -21.74
C LYS A 319 11.35 7.83 -21.63
N TYR A 320 10.27 7.41 -22.30
CA TYR A 320 9.87 6.01 -22.40
C TYR A 320 10.91 5.19 -23.14
N ALA A 321 11.50 5.69 -24.23
CA ALA A 321 12.52 4.95 -24.98
C ALA A 321 13.74 4.53 -24.13
N VAL A 322 14.06 5.32 -23.08
CA VAL A 322 15.10 4.95 -22.10
C VAL A 322 14.59 3.88 -21.13
N SER A 323 13.35 4.03 -20.67
CA SER A 323 12.69 3.10 -19.75
C SER A 323 12.47 1.72 -20.38
N GLU A 324 12.08 1.67 -21.65
CA GLU A 324 11.89 0.46 -22.45
C GLU A 324 13.20 -0.31 -22.64
N LYS A 325 14.28 0.37 -23.03
CA LYS A 325 15.63 -0.25 -23.14
C LYS A 325 16.13 -0.85 -21.83
N GLN A 326 15.61 -0.37 -20.70
CA GLN A 326 15.91 -0.89 -19.37
C GLN A 326 14.83 -1.84 -18.84
N ASN A 327 13.90 -2.28 -19.70
CA ASN A 327 12.84 -3.23 -19.36
C ASN A 327 11.94 -2.75 -18.19
N ILE A 328 11.78 -1.43 -18.04
CA ILE A 328 11.00 -0.83 -16.95
C ILE A 328 9.51 -0.85 -17.25
N PHE A 329 9.07 -0.75 -18.50
CA PHE A 329 7.65 -0.81 -18.86
C PHE A 329 7.46 -1.76 -20.05
N ILE A 330 7.65 -3.06 -19.80
CA ILE A 330 7.33 -4.12 -20.76
C ILE A 330 5.89 -4.58 -20.55
N ASP A 331 5.17 -4.73 -21.66
CA ASP A 331 3.87 -5.39 -21.69
C ASP A 331 3.99 -6.90 -21.55
N ILE A 332 3.23 -7.45 -20.61
CA ILE A 332 3.13 -8.89 -20.38
C ILE A 332 1.66 -9.26 -20.50
N GLU A 333 1.35 -10.15 -21.44
CA GLU A 333 0.03 -10.78 -21.47
C GLU A 333 -0.09 -11.73 -20.28
N HIS A 334 -0.99 -11.41 -19.35
CA HIS A 334 -1.26 -12.23 -18.18
C HIS A 334 -2.73 -12.55 -18.08
N ASP A 335 -3.06 -13.82 -18.31
CA ASP A 335 -4.42 -14.31 -18.11
C ASP A 335 -4.72 -14.47 -16.61
N LYS A 336 -5.42 -13.46 -16.05
CA LYS A 336 -5.87 -13.46 -14.65
C LYS A 336 -6.82 -14.61 -14.32
N SER A 337 -7.53 -15.15 -15.32
CA SER A 337 -8.50 -16.22 -15.12
C SER A 337 -7.84 -17.56 -14.79
N THR A 338 -6.61 -17.77 -15.28
CA THR A 338 -5.81 -18.99 -15.07
C THR A 338 -4.63 -18.79 -14.11
N CYS A 339 -4.42 -17.58 -13.57
CA CYS A 339 -3.33 -17.32 -12.64
C CYS A 339 -3.46 -18.13 -11.33
N PRO A 340 -2.48 -19.00 -11.01
CA PRO A 340 -2.54 -19.86 -9.82
C PRO A 340 -2.53 -19.04 -8.51
N PHE A 341 -1.88 -17.88 -8.53
CA PHE A 341 -1.79 -16.99 -7.37
C PHE A 341 -3.05 -16.17 -7.10
N LEU A 342 -3.95 -16.05 -8.09
CA LEU A 342 -5.23 -15.34 -7.94
C LEU A 342 -6.41 -16.29 -7.69
N LYS A 343 -6.35 -17.53 -8.17
CA LYS A 343 -7.48 -18.47 -8.15
C LYS A 343 -7.35 -19.64 -7.17
N LYS A 344 -6.29 -19.70 -6.34
CA LYS A 344 -6.00 -20.86 -5.48
C LYS A 344 -6.02 -22.19 -6.27
N VAL A 345 -5.50 -22.19 -7.51
CA VAL A 345 -5.51 -23.37 -8.38
C VAL A 345 -4.13 -24.01 -8.38
N GLN A 346 -4.13 -25.30 -7.98
CA GLN A 346 -3.07 -26.31 -8.03
C GLN A 346 -1.76 -26.05 -7.25
N LYS A 347 -1.38 -27.06 -6.46
CA LYS A 347 -0.20 -27.10 -5.58
C LYS A 347 1.16 -27.04 -6.32
N ASP A 348 1.23 -27.34 -7.61
CA ASP A 348 2.51 -27.56 -8.31
C ASP A 348 2.93 -26.51 -9.35
N ILE A 349 2.08 -25.53 -9.69
CA ILE A 349 2.36 -24.59 -10.80
C ILE A 349 3.31 -23.44 -10.40
N GLY A 350 3.42 -23.14 -9.10
CA GLY A 350 4.06 -21.91 -8.61
C GLY A 350 5.50 -21.69 -9.10
N SER A 351 6.31 -22.75 -9.17
CA SER A 351 7.74 -22.58 -9.52
C SER A 351 7.97 -22.34 -11.01
N GLU A 352 7.22 -23.00 -11.90
CA GLU A 352 7.33 -22.81 -13.35
C GLU A 352 6.73 -21.47 -13.79
N HIS A 353 5.59 -21.08 -13.20
CA HIS A 353 4.95 -19.79 -13.45
C HIS A 353 5.87 -18.61 -13.07
N LEU A 354 6.65 -18.74 -11.99
CA LEU A 354 7.65 -17.71 -11.62
C LEU A 354 8.88 -17.71 -12.53
N LYS A 355 9.26 -18.86 -13.10
CA LYS A 355 10.44 -18.98 -14.01
C LYS A 355 10.19 -18.40 -15.39
N ALA A 356 8.94 -18.37 -15.86
CA ALA A 356 8.60 -17.96 -17.23
C ALA A 356 8.76 -16.45 -17.51
N ASN A 357 9.17 -15.61 -16.55
CA ASN A 357 9.30 -14.14 -16.69
C ASN A 357 8.03 -13.41 -17.19
N GLN A 358 6.87 -14.07 -17.20
CA GLN A 358 5.58 -13.52 -17.61
C GLN A 358 4.59 -13.43 -16.43
N CYS A 359 5.11 -13.48 -15.20
CA CYS A 359 4.31 -13.35 -13.99
C CYS A 359 4.27 -11.87 -13.54
N PRO A 360 3.09 -11.24 -13.38
CA PRO A 360 3.01 -9.88 -12.87
C PRO A 360 3.65 -9.70 -11.49
N PHE A 361 3.67 -10.77 -10.69
CA PHE A 361 4.29 -10.75 -9.36
C PHE A 361 5.82 -10.71 -9.41
N THR A 362 6.46 -11.00 -10.55
CA THR A 362 7.92 -10.95 -10.75
C THR A 362 8.41 -9.70 -11.48
N MET A 363 7.51 -8.81 -11.89
CA MET A 363 7.83 -7.58 -12.62
C MET A 363 8.68 -6.59 -11.78
N THR A 364 9.04 -5.44 -12.33
CA THR A 364 9.66 -4.37 -11.51
C THR A 364 8.60 -3.67 -10.64
N LYS A 365 9.03 -2.99 -9.57
CA LYS A 365 8.12 -2.19 -8.72
C LYS A 365 7.42 -1.10 -9.53
N GLN A 366 8.12 -0.52 -10.51
CA GLN A 366 7.61 0.47 -11.46
C GLN A 366 6.40 -0.06 -12.24
N GLN A 367 6.52 -1.24 -12.84
CA GLN A 367 5.43 -1.83 -13.63
C GLN A 367 4.22 -2.14 -12.78
N ARG A 368 4.44 -2.80 -11.63
CA ARG A 368 3.34 -3.23 -10.78
C ARG A 368 2.57 -2.05 -10.21
N ILE A 369 3.25 -1.00 -9.76
CA ILE A 369 2.55 0.13 -9.14
C ILE A 369 2.06 1.12 -10.21
N TYR A 370 2.97 1.70 -11.00
CA TYR A 370 2.57 2.74 -11.94
C TYR A 370 1.79 2.19 -13.13
N GLY A 371 2.19 1.03 -13.65
CA GLY A 371 1.52 0.40 -14.79
C GLY A 371 0.16 -0.21 -14.49
N GLU A 372 -0.20 -0.39 -13.21
CA GLU A 372 -1.50 -0.97 -12.83
C GLU A 372 -2.45 -0.04 -12.06
N VAL A 373 -1.93 1.02 -11.41
CA VAL A 373 -2.77 1.91 -10.60
C VAL A 373 -3.25 3.12 -11.41
N ALA A 374 -2.37 3.68 -12.26
CA ALA A 374 -2.72 4.75 -13.18
C ALA A 374 -3.40 4.19 -14.42
N ASP A 375 -4.41 4.90 -14.93
CA ASP A 375 -5.05 4.56 -16.21
C ASP A 375 -4.11 4.85 -17.39
N VAL A 376 -3.33 5.94 -17.27
CA VAL A 376 -2.39 6.41 -18.28
C VAL A 376 -1.14 6.96 -17.62
N ILE A 377 0.03 6.69 -18.20
CA ILE A 377 1.29 7.34 -17.86
C ILE A 377 1.77 8.15 -19.07
N VAL A 378 2.02 9.44 -18.87
CA VAL A 378 2.47 10.36 -19.91
C VAL A 378 3.96 10.66 -19.72
N PHE A 379 4.81 10.11 -20.59
CA PHE A 379 6.24 10.41 -20.69
C PHE A 379 6.49 11.61 -21.62
N ASP A 380 7.73 12.09 -21.71
CA ASP A 380 8.06 13.23 -22.57
C ASP A 380 8.02 12.91 -24.07
N ASP A 381 8.19 11.64 -24.43
CA ASP A 381 8.26 11.14 -25.81
C ASP A 381 7.22 10.07 -26.14
N TYR A 382 6.38 9.67 -25.17
CA TYR A 382 5.43 8.57 -25.34
C TYR A 382 4.28 8.62 -24.33
N VAL A 383 3.18 7.93 -24.63
CA VAL A 383 2.06 7.71 -23.71
C VAL A 383 1.85 6.21 -23.53
N TYR A 384 1.99 5.75 -22.30
CA TYR A 384 1.72 4.37 -21.91
C TYR A 384 0.30 4.25 -21.39
N TYR A 385 -0.50 3.37 -22.00
CA TYR A 385 -1.87 3.09 -21.61
C TYR A 385 -1.91 1.81 -20.79
N GLN A 386 -2.61 1.84 -19.66
CA GLN A 386 -2.90 0.60 -18.94
C GLN A 386 -3.75 -0.30 -19.84
N LYS A 387 -3.22 -1.48 -20.18
CA LYS A 387 -4.00 -2.47 -20.94
C LYS A 387 -5.12 -3.02 -20.07
N ILE A 388 -6.33 -3.01 -20.63
CA ILE A 388 -7.52 -3.65 -20.06
C ILE A 388 -7.23 -5.15 -20.04
N SER A 389 -7.06 -5.72 -18.85
CA SER A 389 -6.93 -7.18 -18.66
C SER A 389 -8.28 -7.86 -18.62
#